data_AF-A0A8J6Y3V8-F1
#
_entry.id   AF-A0A8J6Y3V8-F1
#
_cell.length_a   1.000
_cell.length_b   1.000
_cell.length_c   1.000
_cell.angle_alpha   90.00
_cell.angle_beta   90.00
_cell.angle_gamma   90.00
#
_symmetry.space_group_name_H-M   'P 1'
#
loop_
_entity.id
_entity.type
_entity.pdbx_description
1 polymer ?
#
loop_
_entity_poly.entity_id
_entity_poly.type
_entity_poly.pdbx_seq_one_letter_code
_entity_poly.pdbx_strand_id
1 'polypeptide(L)'
;MYQQFLIAILDQVDRYAILHAAAVQPPGGEGVALAAPSGHGKSSLTQELARRGCRFLSDDYAPVDPAAATITPYLRTIGIETGGRAPMPPAVREAAVSGSATMLVGKA
;
A
#
# COMPACT_ATOMS: atom_id res chain seq x y z
N MET A 1 -16.00 10.86 -9.68
CA MET A 1 -16.73 9.96 -10.61
C MET A 1 -15.99 8.63 -10.83
N TYR A 2 -14.72 8.64 -11.27
CA TYR A 2 -13.93 7.40 -11.46
C TYR A 2 -13.68 6.61 -10.16
N GLN A 3 -13.38 7.30 -9.06
CA GLN A 3 -13.22 6.66 -7.73
C GLN A 3 -14.48 5.93 -7.27
N GLN A 4 -15.66 6.48 -7.51
CA GLN A 4 -16.93 5.83 -7.11
C GLN A 4 -17.24 4.61 -7.97
N PHE A 5 -16.93 4.66 -9.26
CA PHE A 5 -17.06 3.51 -10.16
C PHE A 5 -16.11 2.37 -9.78
N LEU A 6 -14.86 2.70 -9.43
CA LEU A 6 -13.88 1.72 -8.98
C LEU A 6 -14.34 1.06 -7.68
N ILE A 7 -14.80 1.86 -6.70
CA ILE A 7 -15.32 1.34 -5.42
C ILE A 7 -16.50 0.42 -5.65
N ALA A 8 -17.47 0.80 -6.50
CA ALA A 8 -18.64 -0.03 -6.79
C ALA A 8 -18.30 -1.36 -7.47
N ILE A 9 -17.29 -1.39 -8.37
CA ILE A 9 -16.83 -2.63 -8.99
C ILE A 9 -16.08 -3.51 -7.98
N LEU A 10 -15.26 -2.91 -7.12
CA LEU A 10 -14.52 -3.62 -6.08
C LEU A 10 -15.45 -4.20 -5.01
N ASP A 11 -16.57 -3.54 -4.72
CA ASP A 11 -17.60 -4.01 -3.80
C ASP A 11 -18.34 -5.26 -4.33
N GLN A 12 -18.28 -5.52 -5.65
CA GLN A 12 -18.80 -6.75 -6.28
C GLN A 12 -17.75 -7.88 -6.32
N VAL A 13 -16.54 -7.64 -5.82
CA VAL A 13 -15.49 -8.64 -5.68
C VAL A 13 -15.41 -9.03 -4.21
N ASP A 14 -16.20 -10.02 -3.79
CA ASP A 14 -16.29 -10.54 -2.41
C ASP A 14 -14.96 -11.06 -1.81
N ARG A 15 -13.88 -11.03 -2.60
CA ARG A 15 -12.58 -11.61 -2.25
C ARG A 15 -11.55 -10.59 -1.80
N TYR A 16 -11.70 -9.30 -2.14
CA TYR A 16 -10.71 -8.29 -1.80
C TYR A 16 -11.37 -7.01 -1.27
N ALA A 17 -10.96 -6.57 -0.10
CA ALA A 17 -11.25 -5.22 0.38
C ALA A 17 -10.11 -4.28 -0.03
N ILE A 18 -10.42 -3.03 -0.37
CA ILE A 18 -9.39 -2.01 -0.63
C ILE A 18 -9.37 -1.00 0.51
N LEU A 19 -8.26 -0.97 1.24
CA LEU A 19 -8.04 0.00 2.31
C LEU A 19 -7.35 1.24 1.75
N HIS A 20 -7.81 2.43 2.16
CA HIS A 20 -7.10 3.68 1.89
C HIS A 20 -5.90 3.85 2.85
N ALA A 21 -4.89 3.01 2.64
CA ALA A 21 -3.73 2.84 3.50
C ALA A 21 -2.46 2.65 2.67
N ALA A 22 -1.33 3.06 3.24
CA ALA A 22 -0.03 2.63 2.74
C ALA A 22 0.30 1.26 3.34
N ALA A 23 1.15 0.47 2.69
CA ALA A 23 1.54 -0.83 3.19
C ALA A 23 3.01 -1.14 2.95
N VAL A 24 3.66 -1.75 3.95
CA VAL A 24 5.06 -2.21 3.91
C VAL A 24 5.19 -3.55 4.61
N GLN A 25 6.26 -4.29 4.36
CA GLN A 25 6.58 -5.53 5.07
C GLN A 25 8.01 -5.43 5.62
N PRO A 26 8.21 -5.51 6.95
CA PRO A 26 9.55 -5.60 7.53
C PRO A 26 10.27 -6.89 7.08
N PRO A 27 11.61 -6.90 7.03
CA PRO A 27 12.37 -8.12 6.76
C PRO A 27 11.99 -9.26 7.70
N GLY A 28 11.55 -10.40 7.14
CA GLY A 28 11.12 -11.56 7.93
C GLY A 28 9.81 -11.37 8.71
N GLY A 29 9.12 -10.25 8.54
CA GLY A 29 7.87 -9.92 9.22
C GLY A 29 6.65 -10.01 8.31
N GLU A 30 5.50 -9.68 8.89
CA GLU A 30 4.22 -9.58 8.19
C GLU A 30 4.08 -8.19 7.53
N GLY A 31 3.30 -8.11 6.46
CA GLY A 31 2.84 -6.86 5.87
C GLY A 31 1.99 -6.05 6.86
N VAL A 32 2.28 -4.77 6.94
CA VAL A 32 1.64 -3.80 7.84
C VAL A 32 0.91 -2.77 7.00
N ALA A 33 -0.39 -2.61 7.26
CA ALA A 33 -1.18 -1.51 6.70
C ALA A 33 -1.15 -0.28 7.65
N LEU A 34 -0.81 0.87 7.09
CA LEU A 34 -0.73 2.18 7.73
C LEU A 34 -1.92 3.03 7.29
N ALA A 35 -2.95 3.11 8.14
CA ALA A 35 -4.15 3.92 7.90
C ALA A 35 -4.08 5.23 8.68
N ALA A 36 -4.31 6.35 8.00
CA ALA A 36 -4.38 7.69 8.56
C ALA A 36 -5.08 8.61 7.55
N PRO A 37 -5.60 9.79 7.93
CA PRO A 37 -6.16 10.75 6.98
C PRO A 37 -5.11 11.24 5.96
N SER A 38 -5.55 11.79 4.82
CA SER A 38 -4.63 12.36 3.83
C SER A 38 -3.76 13.46 4.45
N GLY A 39 -2.52 13.62 3.96
CA GLY A 39 -1.56 14.60 4.49
C GLY A 39 -0.87 14.25 5.82
N HIS A 40 -1.24 13.16 6.49
CA HIS A 40 -0.67 12.78 7.79
C HIS A 40 0.65 11.99 7.71
N GLY A 41 1.39 12.12 6.60
CA GLY A 41 2.73 11.55 6.48
C GLY A 41 2.84 10.04 6.23
N LYS A 42 1.74 9.30 5.99
CA LYS A 42 1.79 7.87 5.58
C LYS A 42 2.80 7.63 4.47
N SER A 43 2.71 8.48 3.46
CA SER A 43 3.55 8.52 2.28
C SER A 43 5.04 8.72 2.59
N SER A 44 5.35 9.67 3.46
CA SER A 44 6.72 9.96 3.89
C SER A 44 7.27 8.83 4.76
N LEU A 45 6.46 8.31 5.69
CA LEU A 45 6.80 7.20 6.57
C LEU A 45 7.06 5.91 5.76
N THR A 46 6.21 5.61 4.79
CA THR A 46 6.32 4.44 3.93
C THR A 46 7.61 4.48 3.10
N GLN A 47 7.96 5.65 2.55
CA GLN A 47 9.22 5.84 1.84
C GLN A 47 10.42 5.64 2.77
N GLU A 48 10.38 6.16 3.99
CA GLU A 48 11.45 6.00 4.96
C GLU A 48 11.60 4.55 5.43
N LEU A 49 10.51 3.85 5.70
CA LEU A 49 10.51 2.42 6.03
C LEU A 49 11.09 1.58 4.88
N ALA A 50 10.75 1.92 3.63
CA ALA A 50 11.33 1.28 2.46
C ALA A 50 12.84 1.50 2.35
N ARG A 51 13.32 2.73 2.63
CA ARG A 51 14.76 3.03 2.69
C ARG A 51 15.49 2.25 3.79
N ARG A 52 14.80 1.92 4.88
CA ARG A 52 15.31 1.11 5.99
C ARG A 52 15.23 -0.40 5.73
N GLY A 53 14.89 -0.82 4.51
CA GLY A 53 14.87 -2.22 4.11
C GLY A 53 13.53 -2.91 4.29
N CYS A 54 12.46 -2.20 4.68
CA CYS A 54 11.12 -2.77 4.55
C CYS A 54 10.79 -2.94 3.06
N ARG A 55 10.17 -4.06 2.71
CA ARG A 55 9.60 -4.25 1.39
C ARG A 55 8.39 -3.33 1.23
N PHE A 56 8.38 -2.52 0.19
CA PHE A 56 7.25 -1.64 -0.13
C PHE A 56 6.10 -2.46 -0.75
N LEU A 57 4.86 -2.30 -0.26
CA LEU A 57 3.70 -3.00 -0.83
C LEU A 57 2.78 -2.03 -1.57
N SER A 58 2.42 -0.89 -0.97
CA SER A 58 1.61 0.16 -1.59
C SER A 58 1.68 1.49 -0.82
N ASP A 59 1.16 2.59 -1.38
CA ASP A 59 1.16 3.91 -0.72
C ASP A 59 -0.23 4.54 -0.53
N ASP A 60 -1.13 4.37 -1.49
CA ASP A 60 -2.47 4.98 -1.46
C ASP A 60 -3.57 3.97 -1.14
N TYR A 61 -3.43 2.76 -1.68
CA TYR A 61 -4.43 1.72 -1.60
C TYR A 61 -3.74 0.40 -1.28
N ALA A 62 -4.24 -0.32 -0.27
CA ALA A 62 -3.80 -1.66 0.08
C ALA A 62 -4.94 -2.64 -0.22
N PRO A 63 -4.87 -3.40 -1.32
CA PRO A 63 -5.76 -4.53 -1.55
C PRO A 63 -5.47 -5.61 -0.51
N VAL A 64 -6.51 -6.04 0.19
CA VAL A 64 -6.43 -7.06 1.23
C VAL A 64 -7.39 -8.20 0.91
N ASP A 65 -6.91 -9.43 0.99
CA ASP A 65 -7.78 -10.61 1.03
C ASP A 65 -8.09 -10.90 2.51
N PRO A 66 -9.32 -10.62 2.98
CA PRO A 66 -9.67 -10.85 4.38
C PRO A 66 -9.78 -12.34 4.73
N ALA A 67 -10.01 -13.23 3.76
CA ALA A 67 -10.07 -14.67 3.99
C ALA A 67 -8.67 -15.28 4.15
N ALA A 68 -7.70 -14.79 3.38
CA ALA A 68 -6.30 -15.21 3.47
C ALA A 68 -5.46 -14.40 4.46
N ALA A 69 -6.00 -13.29 4.99
CA ALA A 69 -5.27 -12.31 5.79
C ALA A 69 -3.97 -11.86 5.09
N THR A 70 -4.06 -11.47 3.81
CA THR A 70 -2.89 -11.02 3.03
C THR A 70 -3.09 -9.65 2.40
N ILE A 71 -2.02 -8.88 2.31
CA ILE A 71 -1.91 -7.65 1.51
C ILE A 71 -1.26 -8.01 0.17
N THR A 72 -1.91 -7.65 -0.93
CA THR A 72 -1.35 -7.79 -2.28
C THR A 72 -0.62 -6.50 -2.66
N PRO A 73 0.66 -6.56 -3.09
CA PRO A 73 1.38 -5.39 -3.56
C PRO A 73 0.63 -4.68 -4.70
N TYR A 74 0.51 -3.37 -4.60
CA TYR A 74 -0.15 -2.54 -5.60
C TYR A 74 0.68 -1.29 -5.86
N LEU A 75 1.54 -1.38 -6.88
CA LEU A 75 2.29 -0.23 -7.38
C LEU A 75 1.43 0.54 -8.37
N ARG A 76 0.85 1.66 -7.94
CA ARG A 76 0.37 2.65 -8.90
C ARG A 76 1.54 3.42 -9.47
N THR A 77 1.59 3.56 -10.80
CA THR A 77 2.25 4.71 -11.40
C THR A 77 1.53 5.95 -10.92
N ILE A 78 2.12 6.67 -9.98
CA ILE A 78 1.58 7.92 -9.47
C ILE A 78 1.59 8.90 -10.64
N GLY A 79 0.41 9.34 -11.10
CA GLY A 79 0.31 10.51 -11.97
C GLY A 79 0.96 11.67 -11.23
N ILE A 80 2.01 12.25 -11.82
CA ILE A 80 2.86 13.25 -11.20
C ILE A 80 2.00 14.47 -10.81
N GLU A 81 1.64 14.60 -9.54
CA GLU A 81 1.38 15.92 -8.97
C GLU A 81 2.74 16.57 -8.73
N THR A 82 3.09 17.53 -9.58
CA THR A 82 4.28 18.37 -9.45
C THR A 82 4.19 19.18 -8.17
N GLY A 83 4.68 18.61 -7.06
CA GLY A 83 4.65 19.27 -5.76
C GLY A 83 5.28 18.45 -4.63
N GLY A 84 6.60 18.31 -4.64
CA GLY A 84 7.36 18.08 -3.39
C GLY A 84 7.46 16.65 -2.87
N ARG A 85 7.36 15.62 -3.71
CA ARG A 85 7.60 14.24 -3.27
C ARG A 85 8.99 13.76 -3.68
N ALA A 86 9.82 13.41 -2.69
CA ALA A 86 11.16 12.88 -2.93
C ALA A 86 11.11 11.67 -3.88
N PRO A 87 12.12 11.48 -4.75
CA PRO A 87 12.15 10.38 -5.69
C PRO A 87 12.01 9.04 -4.95
N MET A 88 11.15 8.18 -5.49
CA MET A 88 10.83 6.88 -4.92
C MET A 88 12.09 6.00 -4.94
N PRO A 89 12.49 5.37 -3.82
CA PRO A 89 13.74 4.63 -3.74
C PRO A 89 13.72 3.38 -4.65
N PRO A 90 14.88 2.94 -5.19
CA PRO A 90 14.97 1.82 -6.13
C PRO A 90 14.30 0.52 -5.65
N ALA A 91 14.35 0.27 -4.34
CA ALA A 91 13.74 -0.89 -3.67
C ALA A 91 12.22 -1.04 -3.91
N VAL A 92 11.53 0.05 -4.28
CA VAL A 92 10.10 0.01 -4.62
C VAL A 92 9.86 -0.75 -5.93
N ARG A 93 10.78 -0.66 -6.91
CA ARG A 93 10.60 -1.29 -8.23
C ARG A 93 10.67 -2.81 -8.18
N GLU A 94 11.44 -3.37 -7.25
CA GLU A 94 11.60 -4.82 -7.10
C GLU A 94 10.41 -5.47 -6.37
N ALA A 95 9.71 -4.72 -5.51
CA ALA A 95 8.65 -5.27 -4.68
C ALA A 95 7.34 -5.61 -5.42
N ALA A 96 7.14 -5.05 -6.62
CA ALA A 96 5.99 -5.34 -7.51
C ALA A 96 5.90 -6.80 -7.96
N VAL A 97 7.04 -7.51 -7.95
CA VAL A 97 7.20 -8.79 -8.66
C VAL A 97 7.04 -9.99 -7.73
N SER A 98 7.15 -9.79 -6.42
CA SER A 98 7.01 -10.87 -5.43
C SER A 98 5.61 -10.93 -4.81
N GLY A 99 5.19 -12.12 -4.34
CA GLY A 99 3.82 -12.41 -3.90
C GLY A 99 3.28 -11.61 -2.70
N SER A 100 2.02 -11.88 -2.35
CA SER A 100 1.30 -11.24 -1.23
C SER A 100 2.01 -11.45 0.12
N ALA A 101 1.82 -10.51 1.05
CA ALA A 101 2.37 -10.56 2.41
C ALA A 101 1.26 -10.79 3.43
N THR A 102 1.49 -11.62 4.46
CA THR A 102 0.56 -11.78 5.60
C THR A 102 0.25 -10.42 6.24
N MET A 103 -0.97 -10.19 6.70
CA MET A 103 -1.45 -8.86 7.08
C MET A 103 -1.55 -8.66 8.59
N LEU A 104 -0.92 -7.57 9.07
CA LEU A 104 -1.17 -6.91 10.34
C LEU A 104 -1.72 -5.50 10.09
N VAL A 105 -2.73 -5.12 10.87
CA VAL A 105 -3.30 -3.77 10.82
C VAL A 105 -2.73 -2.94 11.96
N GLY A 106 -2.02 -1.86 11.63
CA GLY A 106 -1.50 -0.90 12.62
C GLY A 106 -2.61 0.01 13.16
N LYS A 107 -2.44 0.53 14.38
CA LYS A 107 -3.33 1.53 14.98
C LYS A 107 -3.07 2.93 14.40
N ALA A 108 -4.16 3.65 14.11
CA ALA A 108 -4.17 5.06 13.72
C ALA A 108 -3.80 5.99 14.89
#